data_AF-A0A850MAL8-F1
#
_entry.id   AF-A0A850MAL8-F1
#
_cell.length_a   1.000
_cell.length_b   1.000
_cell.length_c   1.000
_cell.angle_alpha   90.00
_cell.angle_beta   90.00
_cell.angle_gamma   90.00
#
_symmetry.space_group_name_H-M   'P 1'
#
loop_
_entity.id
_entity.type
_entity.pdbx_description
1 polymer ?
#
loop_
_entity_poly.entity_id
_entity_poly.type
_entity_poly.pdbx_seq_one_letter_code
_entity_poly.pdbx_strand_id
1 'polypeptide(L)' 'MTEAEREKKLQDLRTELSNERAIAASGGAVENTGKIKTLRRTIARILTIMREEAG' A
#
# COMPACT_ATOMS: atom_id res chain seq x y z
N MET A 1 -15.11 -7.83 2.94
CA MET A 1 -14.39 -6.94 3.87
C MET A 1 -15.36 -5.89 4.36
N THR A 2 -15.37 -5.61 5.65
CA THR A 2 -16.02 -4.42 6.20
C THR A 2 -15.19 -3.17 5.91
N GLU A 3 -15.78 -1.99 6.07
CA GLU A 3 -15.07 -0.71 5.96
C GLU A 3 -13.85 -0.66 6.89
N ALA A 4 -14.02 -1.05 8.16
CA ALA A 4 -12.94 -1.12 9.15
C ALA A 4 -11.81 -2.09 8.73
N GLU A 5 -12.14 -3.22 8.10
CA GLU A 5 -11.14 -4.13 7.56
C GLU A 5 -10.36 -3.51 6.39
N ARG A 6 -11.02 -2.70 5.55
CA ARG A 6 -10.37 -1.96 4.45
C ARG A 6 -9.44 -0.88 4.97
N GLU A 7 -9.87 -0.13 5.98
CA GLU A 7 -9.05 0.89 6.62
C GLU A 7 -7.80 0.29 7.27
N LYS A 8 -7.96 -0.79 8.04
CA LYS A 8 -6.83 -1.51 8.63
C LYS A 8 -5.86 -2.00 7.56
N LYS A 9 -6.38 -2.62 6.49
CA LYS A 9 -5.54 -3.10 5.39
C LYS A 9 -4.82 -1.97 4.67
N LEU A 10 -5.47 -0.82 4.50
CA LEU A 10 -4.88 0.38 3.92
C LEU A 10 -3.72 0.92 4.78
N GLN A 11 -3.90 0.94 6.10
CA GLN A 11 -2.84 1.35 7.04
C GLN A 11 -1.62 0.43 6.97
N ASP A 12 -1.85 -0.89 6.96
CA ASP A 12 -0.77 -1.89 6.85
C ASP A 12 0.03 -1.68 5.55
N LEU A 13 -0.65 -1.52 4.42
CA LEU A 13 -0.01 -1.31 3.12
C LEU A 13 0.75 0.01 3.03
N ARG A 14 0.26 1.07 3.69
CA ARG A 14 0.98 2.35 3.76
C ARG A 14 2.25 2.24 4.60
N THR A 15 2.19 1.50 5.72
CA THR A 15 3.35 1.21 6.56
C THR A 15 4.40 0.42 5.78
N GLU A 16 3.98 -0.62 5.07
CA GLU A 16 4.88 -1.41 4.23
C GLU A 16 5.51 -0.57 3.12
N LEU A 17 4.73 0.26 2.43
CA LEU A 17 5.24 1.16 1.40
C LEU A 17 6.25 2.17 1.96
N SER A 18 6.04 2.66 3.19
CA SER A 18 6.97 3.56 3.86
C SER A 18 8.31 2.88 4.13
N ASN A 19 8.29 1.64 4.64
CA ASN A 19 9.50 0.87 4.91
C ASN A 19 10.29 0.57 3.63
N GLU A 20 9.61 0.13 2.57
CA GLU A 20 10.25 -0.13 1.27
C GLU A 20 10.90 1.12 0.69
N ARG A 21 10.26 2.29 0.85
CA ARG A 21 10.84 3.57 0.44
C ARG A 21 12.06 3.95 1.26
N ALA A 22 12.06 3.68 2.56
CA ALA A 22 13.21 3.95 3.43
C ALA A 22 14.42 3.10 3.03
N ILE A 23 14.21 1.82 2.76
CA ILE A 23 15.26 0.89 2.26
C ILE A 23 15.78 1.35 0.90
N ALA A 24 14.89 1.70 -0.03
CA ALA A 24 15.30 2.19 -1.34
C ALA A 24 16.09 3.51 -1.25
N ALA A 25 15.70 4.42 -0.35
CA ALA A 25 16.37 5.70 -0.16
C ALA A 25 17.75 5.58 0.51
N SER A 26 17.96 4.58 1.37
CA SER A 26 19.26 4.35 2.01
C SER A 26 20.29 3.70 1.06
N GLY A 27 19.91 3.41 -0.19
CA GLY A 27 20.75 2.66 -1.12
C GLY A 27 20.86 1.18 -0.77
N GLY A 28 19.98 0.68 0.11
CA GLY A 28 19.89 -0.74 0.43
C GLY A 28 19.52 -1.54 -0.80
N ALA A 29 20.02 -2.79 -0.88
CA ALA A 29 19.64 -3.71 -1.93
C ALA A 29 18.12 -3.92 -1.89
N VAL A 30 17.44 -3.47 -2.94
CA VAL A 30 16.00 -3.71 -3.09
C VAL A 30 15.83 -5.11 -3.67
N GLU A 31 15.48 -6.09 -2.82
CA GLU A 31 15.25 -7.48 -3.26
C GLU A 31 14.16 -7.59 -4.34
N ASN A 32 13.20 -6.67 -4.33
CA ASN A 32 12.11 -6.64 -5.30
C ASN A 32 11.82 -5.22 -5.80
N THR A 33 12.43 -4.85 -6.93
CA THR A 33 12.25 -3.53 -7.58
C THR A 33 10.80 -3.22 -7.97
N GLY A 34 9.95 -4.25 -8.11
CA GLY A 34 8.53 -4.12 -8.41
C GLY A 34 7.64 -3.87 -7.20
N LYS A 35 8.14 -4.09 -5.97
CA LYS A 35 7.32 -4.11 -4.75
C LYS A 35 6.65 -2.77 -4.46
N ILE A 36 7.39 -1.66 -4.54
CA ILE A 36 6.84 -0.30 -4.39
C ILE A 36 5.71 -0.04 -5.40
N LYS A 37 5.89 -0.46 -6.66
CA LYS A 37 4.88 -0.27 -7.71
C LYS A 37 3.61 -1.08 -7.41
N THR A 38 3.76 -2.31 -6.94
CA THR A 38 2.66 -3.18 -6.54
C THR A 38 1.90 -2.62 -5.35
N LEU A 39 2.60 -2.20 -4.28
CA LEU A 39 2.00 -1.61 -3.09
C LEU A 39 1.15 -0.37 -3.42
N ARG A 40 1.67 0.55 -4.24
CA ARG A 40 0.91 1.73 -4.69
C ARG A 40 -0.37 1.34 -5.44
N ARG A 41 -0.31 0.34 -6.32
CA ARG A 41 -1.49 -0.13 -7.09
C ARG A 41 -2.51 -0.80 -6.19
N THR A 42 -2.07 -1.59 -5.21
CA THR A 42 -2.96 -2.23 -4.24
C THR A 42 -3.67 -1.18 -3.37
N ILE A 43 -2.94 -0.18 -2.87
CA ILE A 43 -3.52 0.96 -2.13
C ILE A 43 -4.57 1.68 -2.98
N ALA A 44 -4.27 1.97 -4.24
CA ALA A 44 -5.20 2.64 -5.14
C ALA A 44 -6.50 1.84 -5.33
N ARG A 45 -6.42 0.52 -5.50
CA ARG A 45 -7.61 -0.34 -5.63
C ARG A 45 -8.49 -0.32 -4.38
N ILE A 46 -7.90 -0.37 -3.19
CA ILE A 46 -8.66 -0.32 -1.93
C ILE A 46 -9.39 1.02 -1.82
N LEU A 47 -8.71 2.12 -2.10
CA LEU A 47 -9.31 3.45 -2.08
C LEU A 47 -10.45 3.58 -3.11
N THR A 48 -10.30 2.99 -4.29
CA THR A 48 -11.37 2.95 -5.30
C THR A 48 -12.59 2.21 -4.78
N ILE A 49 -12.42 1.01 -4.23
CA ILE A 49 -13.54 0.21 -3.68
C ILE A 49 -14.23 0.96 -2.54
N MET A 50 -13.47 1.54 -1.61
CA MET A 50 -14.04 2.33 -0.51
C MET A 50 -14.85 3.52 -1.03
N ARG A 51 -14.39 4.17 -2.10
CA ARG A 51 -15.11 5.29 -2.71
C ARG A 51 -16.38 4.84 -3.43
N GLU A 52 -16.32 3.71 -4.12
CA GLU A 52 -17.48 3.13 -4.82
C GLU A 52 -18.55 2.63 -3.86
N GLU A 53 -18.18 2.12 -2.68
CA GLU A 53 -19.13 1.66 -1.67
C GLU A 53 -19.73 2.79 -0.81
N ALA A 54 -19.08 3.95 -0.76
CA ALA A 54 -19.55 5.12 -0.01
C ALA A 54 -20.55 6.01 -0.79
N GLY A 55 -20.68 5.79 -2.11
CA GLY A 55 -21.62 6.50 -2.99
C GLY A 55 -22.88 5.69 -3.24
#